data_AF-A0AAA9TTB1-F1
#
_entry.id   AF-A0AAA9TTB1-F1
#
_cell.length_a   1.000
_cell.length_b   1.000
_cell.length_c   1.000
_cell.angle_alpha   90.00
_cell.angle_beta   90.00
_cell.angle_gamma   90.00
#
_symmetry.space_group_name_H-M   'P 1'
#
loop_
_entity.id
_entity.type
_entity.pdbx_description
1 polymer ?
#
loop_
_entity_poly.entity_id
_entity_poly.type
_entity_poly.pdbx_seq_one_letter_code
_entity_poly.pdbx_strand_id
1 'polypeptide(L)'
;MGRITEDLIRRNAEHNDCVIFSLEELSLHQQEIERLEHIDKWCRDLKILYLQNNLIGKIENVSKLKKLEYLNLALNNIEKIENLEGAAKCFPKQSHHLPFPLAIYEGSSFSAS
;
A
#
# COMPACT_ATOMS: atom_id res chain seq x y z
N MET A 1 -10.90 -16.55 -3.86
CA MET A 1 -9.68 -16.20 -3.11
C MET A 1 -9.13 -14.93 -3.70
N GLY A 2 -9.24 -13.83 -2.96
CA GLY A 2 -8.72 -12.54 -3.42
C GLY A 2 -7.19 -12.55 -3.36
N ARG A 3 -6.55 -12.49 -4.54
CA ARG A 3 -5.10 -12.39 -4.68
C ARG A 3 -4.78 -11.19 -5.54
N ILE A 4 -3.61 -10.60 -5.31
CA ILE A 4 -3.10 -9.56 -6.18
C ILE A 4 -2.67 -10.22 -7.50
N THR A 5 -3.33 -9.84 -8.59
CA THR A 5 -2.99 -10.28 -9.95
C THR A 5 -2.48 -9.12 -10.77
N GLU A 6 -1.70 -9.42 -11.82
CA GLU A 6 -1.22 -8.41 -12.75
C GLU A 6 -2.37 -7.63 -13.38
N ASP A 7 -3.43 -8.31 -13.81
CA ASP A 7 -4.65 -7.68 -14.36
C ASP A 7 -5.36 -6.76 -13.36
N LEU A 8 -5.31 -7.08 -12.06
CA LEU A 8 -5.87 -6.22 -11.03
C LEU A 8 -5.07 -4.91 -10.93
N ILE A 9 -3.74 -5.01 -10.92
CA ILE A 9 -2.86 -3.84 -10.85
C ILE A 9 -3.00 -3.00 -12.13
N ARG A 10 -3.01 -3.63 -13.31
CA ARG A 10 -3.17 -2.94 -14.59
C ARG A 10 -4.46 -2.14 -14.67
N ARG A 11 -5.59 -2.71 -14.21
CA ARG A 11 -6.88 -2.00 -14.13
C ARG A 11 -6.86 -0.81 -13.17
N ASN A 12 -6.10 -0.90 -12.08
CA ASN A 12 -5.96 0.23 -11.14
C ASN A 12 -4.83 1.21 -11.55
N ALA A 13 -4.02 0.84 -12.54
CA ALA A 13 -2.96 1.65 -13.16
C ALA A 13 -3.41 2.30 -14.48
N GLU A 14 -4.71 2.32 -14.78
CA GLU A 14 -5.27 2.88 -16.02
C GLU A 14 -4.88 4.37 -16.21
N HIS A 15 -4.65 5.10 -15.12
CA HIS A 15 -4.15 6.48 -15.14
C HIS A 15 -2.64 6.62 -15.37
N ASN A 16 -1.88 5.51 -15.38
CA ASN A 16 -0.44 5.47 -15.60
C ASN A 16 -0.07 4.70 -16.87
N ASP A 17 -0.85 4.88 -17.95
CA ASP A 17 -0.66 4.21 -19.25
C ASP A 17 -0.58 2.68 -19.15
N CYS A 18 -1.21 2.07 -18.13
CA CYS A 18 -1.11 0.64 -17.82
C CYS A 18 0.33 0.15 -17.52
N VAL A 19 1.26 1.08 -17.24
CA VAL A 19 2.65 0.80 -16.89
C VAL A 19 2.74 0.55 -15.39
N ILE A 20 2.94 -0.70 -15.01
CA ILE A 20 2.97 -1.13 -13.60
C ILE A 20 4.38 -1.10 -12.97
N PHE A 21 5.43 -1.09 -13.81
CA PHE A 21 6.82 -1.16 -13.36
C PHE A 21 7.33 0.13 -12.70
N SER A 22 6.89 1.28 -13.22
CA SER A 22 7.24 2.62 -12.73
C SER A 22 6.15 3.23 -11.87
N LEU A 23 5.20 2.42 -11.41
CA LEU A 23 4.06 2.89 -10.64
C LEU A 23 4.56 3.33 -9.25
N GLU A 24 4.36 4.60 -8.90
CA GLU A 24 4.75 5.13 -7.59
C GLU A 24 3.61 5.01 -6.56
N GLU A 25 2.36 5.06 -7.00
CA GLU A 25 1.16 4.99 -6.15
C GLU A 25 0.20 3.93 -6.67
N LEU A 26 -0.24 3.03 -5.79
CA LEU A 26 -1.20 1.97 -6.10
C LEU A 26 -2.32 1.94 -5.08
N SER A 27 -3.56 2.07 -5.57
CA SER A 27 -4.76 1.94 -4.76
C SER A 27 -5.47 0.61 -5.05
N LEU A 28 -5.63 -0.22 -4.01
CA LEU A 28 -6.27 -1.53 -4.06
C LEU A 28 -7.28 -1.65 -2.91
N HIS A 29 -8.16 -0.67 -2.77
CA HIS A 29 -9.22 -0.71 -1.77
C HIS A 29 -10.32 -1.70 -2.17
N GLN A 30 -10.89 -2.41 -1.18
CA GLN A 30 -12.09 -3.25 -1.38
C GLN A 30 -11.93 -4.33 -2.46
N GLN A 31 -10.77 -4.98 -2.51
CA GLN A 31 -10.46 -6.04 -3.47
C GLN A 31 -10.50 -7.45 -2.87
N GLU A 32 -10.99 -7.58 -1.62
CA GLU A 32 -11.05 -8.83 -0.86
C GLU A 32 -9.69 -9.56 -0.80
N ILE A 33 -8.58 -8.81 -0.87
CA ILE A 33 -7.24 -9.40 -0.92
C ILE A 33 -6.93 -10.08 0.40
N GLU A 34 -6.58 -11.36 0.36
CA GLU A 34 -6.22 -12.15 1.54
C GLU A 34 -4.71 -12.20 1.76
N ARG A 35 -3.92 -12.08 0.67
CA ARG A 35 -2.46 -12.21 0.68
C ARG A 35 -1.77 -11.21 -0.24
N LEU A 36 -0.69 -10.63 0.26
CA LEU A 36 0.23 -9.76 -0.47
C LEU A 36 1.29 -10.62 -1.18
N GLU A 37 1.04 -10.94 -2.44
CA GLU A 37 1.95 -11.74 -3.27
C GLU A 37 2.31 -10.98 -4.55
N HIS A 38 3.54 -11.18 -5.04
CA HIS A 38 4.04 -10.72 -6.35
C HIS A 38 4.11 -9.20 -6.61
N ILE A 39 3.63 -8.36 -5.68
CA ILE A 39 3.70 -6.90 -5.80
C ILE A 39 5.14 -6.39 -5.97
N ASP A 40 6.11 -7.07 -5.37
CA ASP A 40 7.55 -6.78 -5.48
C ASP A 40 8.11 -7.03 -6.89
N LYS A 41 7.47 -7.91 -7.67
CA LYS A 41 7.87 -8.20 -9.05
C LYS A 41 7.35 -7.17 -10.03
N TRP A 42 6.14 -6.66 -9.77
CA TRP A 42 5.44 -5.77 -10.68
C TRP A 42 5.70 -4.30 -10.37
N CYS A 43 5.66 -3.88 -9.11
CA CYS A 43 5.72 -2.47 -8.71
C CYS A 43 6.99 -2.19 -7.88
N ARG A 44 8.16 -2.22 -8.53
CA ARG A 44 9.46 -2.02 -7.83
C ARG A 44 9.67 -0.60 -7.34
N ASP A 45 9.07 0.37 -8.03
CA ASP A 45 9.21 1.79 -7.73
C ASP A 45 8.07 2.34 -6.85
N LEU A 46 7.26 1.45 -6.28
CA LEU A 46 6.11 1.81 -5.48
C LEU A 46 6.54 2.52 -4.19
N LYS A 47 6.01 3.73 -4.01
CA LYS A 47 6.20 4.58 -2.82
C LYS A 47 4.98 4.54 -1.91
N ILE A 48 3.78 4.49 -2.48
CA ILE A 48 2.51 4.58 -1.75
C ILE A 48 1.62 3.38 -2.12
N LEU A 49 1.17 2.63 -1.12
CA LEU A 49 0.28 1.48 -1.29
C LEU A 49 -0.94 1.59 -0.37
N TYR A 50 -2.13 1.66 -0.98
CA TYR A 50 -3.40 1.60 -0.26
C TYR A 50 -4.03 0.22 -0.37
N LEU A 51 -4.16 -0.46 0.77
CA LEU A 51 -4.79 -1.78 0.90
C LEU A 51 -5.94 -1.75 1.90
N GLN A 52 -6.59 -0.59 2.04
CA GLN A 52 -7.72 -0.41 2.93
C GLN A 52 -8.88 -1.36 2.61
N ASN A 53 -9.55 -1.88 3.65
CA ASN A 53 -10.76 -2.69 3.53
C ASN A 53 -10.54 -3.95 2.67
N ASN A 54 -9.50 -4.70 3.00
CA ASN A 54 -9.21 -6.01 2.44
C ASN A 54 -9.23 -7.08 3.56
N LEU A 55 -8.92 -8.32 3.21
CA LEU A 55 -8.97 -9.46 4.13
C LEU A 55 -7.57 -9.97 4.49
N ILE A 56 -6.57 -9.08 4.49
CA ILE A 56 -5.17 -9.46 4.66
C ILE A 56 -4.95 -9.93 6.09
N GLY A 57 -4.68 -11.22 6.26
CA GLY A 57 -4.42 -11.83 7.58
C GLY A 57 -2.97 -11.70 8.03
N LYS A 58 -2.04 -11.70 7.07
CA LYS A 58 -0.59 -11.62 7.29
C LYS A 58 0.07 -10.79 6.21
N ILE A 59 1.00 -9.94 6.63
CA ILE A 59 1.84 -9.15 5.73
C ILE A 59 3.13 -9.94 5.48
N GLU A 60 3.43 -10.22 4.22
CA GLU A 60 4.65 -10.88 3.79
C GLU A 60 5.23 -10.11 2.58
N ASN A 61 6.54 -10.20 2.33
CA ASN A 61 7.24 -9.61 1.17
C ASN A 61 7.26 -8.07 1.04
N VAL A 62 6.66 -7.30 1.96
CA VAL A 62 6.72 -5.83 1.92
C VAL A 62 8.14 -5.29 2.05
N SER A 63 9.03 -5.97 2.77
CA SER A 63 10.47 -5.62 2.89
C SER A 63 11.25 -5.61 1.57
N LYS A 64 10.67 -6.18 0.49
CA LYS A 64 11.25 -6.14 -0.86
C LYS A 64 10.96 -4.83 -1.59
N LEU A 65 9.95 -4.08 -1.17
CA LEU A 65 9.59 -2.78 -1.74
C LEU A 65 10.50 -1.69 -1.14
N LYS A 66 11.71 -1.58 -1.67
CA LYS A 66 12.76 -0.69 -1.13
C LYS A 66 12.42 0.79 -1.16
N LYS A 67 11.52 1.20 -2.05
CA LYS A 67 11.06 2.59 -2.18
C LYS A 67 9.75 2.86 -1.46
N LEU A 68 9.17 1.88 -0.76
CA LEU A 68 7.88 2.05 -0.11
C LEU A 68 8.00 2.97 1.10
N GLU A 69 7.41 4.14 0.97
CA GLU A 69 7.38 5.19 2.00
C GLU A 69 6.10 5.10 2.83
N TYR A 70 4.99 4.67 2.23
CA TYR A 70 3.67 4.66 2.85
C TYR A 70 2.87 3.39 2.54
N LEU A 71 2.35 2.76 3.60
CA LEU A 71 1.48 1.59 3.53
C LEU A 71 0.24 1.77 4.41
N ASN A 72 -0.93 1.79 3.78
CA ASN A 72 -2.22 1.83 4.47
C ASN A 72 -2.88 0.45 4.46
N LEU A 73 -3.06 -0.11 5.65
CA LEU A 73 -3.68 -1.42 5.88
C LEU A 73 -4.91 -1.32 6.80
N ALA A 74 -5.53 -0.13 6.88
CA ALA A 74 -6.74 0.06 7.67
C ALA A 74 -7.84 -0.93 7.26
N LEU A 75 -8.66 -1.36 8.24
CA LEU A 75 -9.78 -2.27 7.99
C LEU A 75 -9.36 -3.60 7.32
N ASN A 76 -8.24 -4.18 7.77
CA ASN A 76 -7.83 -5.54 7.41
C ASN A 76 -7.91 -6.49 8.62
N ASN A 77 -7.79 -7.79 8.35
CA ASN A 77 -7.80 -8.86 9.36
C ASN A 77 -6.39 -9.21 9.88
N ILE A 78 -5.50 -8.24 9.99
CA ILE A 78 -4.08 -8.49 10.30
C ILE A 78 -3.96 -8.92 11.76
N GLU A 79 -3.64 -10.20 11.96
CA GLU A 79 -3.39 -10.77 13.29
C GLU A 79 -1.93 -10.59 13.72
N LYS A 80 -1.01 -10.60 12.75
CA LYS A 80 0.43 -10.49 13.01
C LYS A 80 1.13 -9.74 11.88
N ILE A 81 1.96 -8.79 12.28
CA ILE A 81 2.81 -8.01 11.38
C ILE A 81 4.24 -8.52 11.55
N GLU A 82 4.81 -9.10 10.49
CA GLU A 82 6.19 -9.57 10.45
C GLU A 82 6.85 -9.05 9.16
N ASN A 83 8.19 -8.99 9.12
CA ASN A 83 8.94 -8.59 7.90
C ASN A 83 8.65 -7.17 7.38
N LEU A 84 8.36 -6.20 8.25
CA LEU A 84 8.26 -4.77 7.91
C LEU A 84 9.60 -4.01 7.99
N GLU A 85 10.73 -4.72 8.05
CA GLU A 85 12.04 -4.09 8.06
C GLU A 85 12.28 -3.33 6.73
N GLY A 86 12.01 -2.02 6.75
CA GLY A 86 12.19 -1.13 5.60
C GLY A 86 10.96 -0.33 5.16
N ALA A 87 9.74 -0.64 5.62
CA ALA A 87 8.57 0.19 5.33
C ALA A 87 8.56 1.41 6.28
N ALA A 88 8.83 2.61 5.75
CA ALA A 88 9.04 3.79 6.59
C ALA A 88 7.82 4.12 7.47
N LYS A 89 6.59 3.83 7.01
CA LYS A 89 5.33 4.15 7.73
C LYS A 89 4.23 3.13 7.42
N CYS A 90 3.79 2.38 8.44
CA CYS A 90 2.68 1.43 8.36
C CYS A 90 1.60 1.81 9.37
N PHE A 91 0.35 1.96 8.92
CA PHE A 91 -0.79 2.28 9.79
C PHE A 91 -1.82 1.14 9.79
N PRO A 92 -1.71 0.17 10.72
CA PRO A 92 -2.76 -0.80 10.98
C PRO A 92 -3.83 -0.15 11.87
N LYS A 93 -4.79 0.58 11.28
CA LYS A 93 -5.93 1.08 12.08
C LYS A 93 -6.94 -0.05 12.30
N GLN A 94 -6.93 -0.61 13.52
CA GLN A 94 -8.07 -1.34 14.05
C GLN A 94 -9.14 -0.31 14.48
N SER A 95 -10.35 -0.55 14.01
CA SER A 95 -11.55 0.27 14.18
C SER A 95 -11.78 0.76 15.62
N HIS A 96 -11.69 2.07 15.85
CA HIS A 96 -12.79 2.96 16.27
C HIS A 96 -12.21 4.36 16.54
N HIS A 97 -12.75 5.37 15.83
CA HIS A 97 -12.38 6.79 15.90
C HIS A 97 -10.93 7.17 15.54
N LEU A 98 -10.78 7.88 14.43
CA LEU A 98 -10.51 9.33 14.43
C LEU A 98 -10.66 9.87 13.00
N PRO A 99 -11.09 11.13 12.83
CA PRO A 99 -11.41 11.75 11.55
C PRO A 99 -10.14 11.98 10.72
N PHE A 100 -10.30 12.26 9.43
CA PHE A 100 -9.27 12.78 8.51
C PHE A 100 -8.34 13.84 9.16
N PRO A 101 -7.23 14.23 8.52
CA PRO A 101 -6.15 13.48 7.86
C PRO A 101 -4.86 13.57 8.71
N LEU A 102 -4.06 12.51 8.85
CA LEU A 102 -2.71 12.67 9.42
C LEU A 102 -1.69 12.81 8.29
N ALA A 103 -1.25 14.05 8.14
CA ALA A 103 -0.14 14.49 7.33
C ALA A 103 1.10 13.61 7.51
N ILE A 104 1.69 13.18 6.40
CA ILE A 104 3.15 13.21 6.27
C ILE A 104 3.46 14.52 5.54
N TYR A 105 3.50 15.60 6.30
CA TYR A 105 4.27 16.78 5.92
C TYR A 105 5.56 16.64 6.72
N GLU A 106 6.66 16.41 6.03
CA GLU A 106 8.03 16.80 6.41
C GLU A 106 8.89 16.45 5.20
N GLY A 107 9.27 17.47 4.42
CA GLY A 107 10.22 17.31 3.32
C GLY A 107 9.94 18.06 2.02
N SER A 108 9.29 19.22 2.03
CA SER A 108 9.49 20.23 0.97
C SER A 108 9.11 21.60 1.51
N SER A 109 10.12 22.45 1.67
CA SER A 109 9.95 23.88 1.89
C SER A 109 9.07 24.44 0.78
N PHE A 110 7.85 24.88 1.11
CA PHE A 110 7.16 25.88 0.30
C PHE A 110 6.85 27.05 1.20
N SER A 111 7.74 28.05 1.13
CA SER A 111 7.46 29.39 1.61
C SER A 111 6.24 29.93 0.85
N ALA A 112 5.25 30.40 1.60
CA ALA A 112 4.28 31.33 1.06
C ALA A 112 4.17 32.49 2.05
N SER A 113 4.56 33.66 1.53
CA SER A 113 4.38 34.98 2.13
C SER A 113 2.91 35.39 2.16
#